data_AF-A0AAV7SBS0-F1
#
_entry.id   AF-A0AAV7SBS0-F1
#
_cell.length_a   1.000
_cell.length_b   1.000
_cell.length_c   1.000
_cell.angle_alpha   90.00
_cell.angle_beta   90.00
_cell.angle_gamma   90.00
#
_symmetry.space_group_name_H-M   'P 1'
#
loop_
_entity.id
_entity.type
_entity.pdbx_description
1 polymer ?
#
loop_
_entity_poly.entity_id
_entity_poly.type
_entity_poly.pdbx_seq_one_letter_code
_entity_poly.pdbx_strand_id
1 'polypeptide(L)'
;MLGTMSFCIPLIPNCHFRIRPLQEQLATIWIQAQGSFEDTIFITKKMKAAKSWWIRTRTLSQGLSFFPLTPQVIMMTNASLDGCSAHLQDLMLHGKWSSKEAPLYINHFRSQSGYSDQRQNKQKDEWRSIKLRYLQPNSPEEVRTPAELKDSWTRDKDVKKEH
;
A
#
# COMPACT_ATOMS: atom_id res chain seq x y z
N MET A 1 -12.38 -5.55 -23.58
CA MET A 1 -11.49 -4.43 -23.17
C MET A 1 -10.75 -4.72 -21.86
N LEU A 2 -11.43 -5.08 -20.76
CA LEU A 2 -10.76 -5.42 -19.49
C LEU A 2 -9.74 -6.55 -19.62
N GLY A 3 -10.04 -7.61 -20.38
CA GLY A 3 -9.07 -8.68 -20.65
C GLY A 3 -7.77 -8.19 -21.28
N THR A 4 -7.85 -7.28 -22.26
CA THR A 4 -6.68 -6.64 -22.88
C THR A 4 -5.89 -5.80 -21.86
N MET A 5 -6.59 -5.06 -20.99
CA MET A 5 -5.92 -4.30 -19.91
C MET A 5 -5.24 -5.22 -18.91
N SER A 6 -5.86 -6.36 -18.56
CA SER A 6 -5.26 -7.37 -17.68
C SER A 6 -4.04 -8.02 -18.31
N PHE A 7 -4.05 -8.27 -19.61
CA PHE A 7 -2.89 -8.77 -20.34
C PHE A 7 -1.70 -7.79 -20.29
N CYS A 8 -1.95 -6.49 -20.22
CA CYS A 8 -0.90 -5.48 -20.08
C CYS A 8 -0.31 -5.38 -18.66
N ILE A 9 -0.81 -6.14 -17.67
CA ILE A 9 -0.33 -6.10 -16.28
C ILE A 9 1.19 -6.26 -16.14
N PRO A 10 1.80 -7.30 -16.72
CA PRO A 10 3.25 -7.49 -16.65
C PRO A 10 4.04 -6.58 -17.60
N LEU A 11 3.39 -5.73 -18.41
CA LEU A 11 4.04 -4.93 -19.45
C LEU A 11 4.09 -3.44 -19.12
N ILE A 12 3.15 -2.95 -18.32
CA ILE A 12 2.99 -1.52 -18.04
C ILE A 12 3.18 -1.26 -16.55
N PRO A 13 4.09 -0.37 -16.15
CA PRO A 13 4.29 -0.02 -14.75
C PRO A 13 3.01 0.50 -14.10
N ASN A 14 2.75 0.09 -12.86
CA ASN A 14 1.65 0.60 -12.03
C ASN A 14 0.24 0.45 -12.63
N CYS A 15 0.07 -0.37 -13.67
CA CYS A 15 -1.20 -0.45 -14.37
C CYS A 15 -2.30 -1.16 -13.56
N HIS A 16 -1.94 -2.02 -12.60
CA HIS A 16 -2.87 -2.64 -11.66
C HIS A 16 -3.62 -1.60 -10.81
N PHE A 17 -2.96 -0.49 -10.45
CA PHE A 17 -3.63 0.63 -9.78
C PHE A 17 -4.60 1.39 -10.70
N ARG A 18 -4.42 1.28 -12.01
CA ARG A 18 -5.22 1.98 -13.02
C ARG A 18 -6.39 1.15 -13.54
N ILE A 19 -6.30 -0.18 -13.49
CA ILE A 19 -7.39 -1.09 -13.87
C ILE A 19 -8.45 -1.20 -12.77
N ARG A 20 -8.03 -1.13 -11.51
CA ARG A 20 -8.91 -1.40 -10.36
C ARG A 20 -10.11 -0.46 -10.25
N PRO A 21 -9.99 0.87 -10.42
CA PRO A 21 -11.17 1.74 -10.43
C PRO A 21 -12.19 1.40 -11.53
N LEU A 22 -11.74 0.85 -12.67
CA LEU A 22 -12.64 0.39 -13.74
C LEU A 22 -13.34 -0.91 -13.35
N GLN A 23 -12.62 -1.85 -12.74
CA GLN A 23 -13.18 -3.11 -12.23
C GLN A 23 -14.21 -2.86 -11.13
N GLU A 24 -13.89 -2.00 -10.16
CA GLU A 24 -14.80 -1.64 -9.07
C GLU A 24 -16.08 -0.99 -9.59
N GLN A 25 -15.96 -0.02 -10.50
CA GLN A 25 -17.13 0.60 -11.13
C GLN A 25 -17.97 -0.43 -11.92
N LEU A 26 -17.32 -1.31 -12.68
CA LEU A 26 -18.05 -2.32 -13.44
C LEU A 26 -18.78 -3.30 -12.52
N ALA A 27 -18.13 -3.74 -11.44
CA ALA A 27 -18.73 -4.64 -10.45
C ALA A 27 -19.95 -4.01 -9.72
N THR A 28 -19.99 -2.67 -9.59
CA THR A 28 -21.16 -1.99 -9.03
C THR A 28 -22.34 -1.86 -10.00
N ILE A 29 -22.09 -1.92 -11.31
CA ILE A 29 -23.11 -1.63 -12.34
C ILE A 29 -23.58 -2.92 -13.03
N TRP A 30 -22.75 -3.94 -13.10
CA TRP A 30 -23.04 -5.19 -13.81
C TRP A 30 -22.75 -6.41 -12.94
N ILE A 31 -23.75 -7.27 -12.79
CA ILE A 31 -23.70 -8.51 -12.02
C ILE A 31 -23.78 -9.68 -13.00
N GLN A 32 -22.73 -10.50 -13.05
CA GLN A 32 -22.62 -11.60 -14.02
C GLN A 32 -23.78 -12.60 -13.97
N ALA A 33 -24.38 -12.82 -12.79
CA ALA A 33 -25.48 -13.76 -12.62
C ALA A 33 -26.82 -13.26 -13.20
N GLN A 34 -26.95 -11.96 -13.45
CA GLN A 34 -28.21 -11.32 -13.85
C GLN A 34 -28.10 -10.60 -15.20
N GLY A 35 -26.89 -10.16 -15.57
CA GLY A 35 -26.66 -9.40 -16.80
C GLY A 35 -26.40 -10.28 -18.02
N SER A 36 -26.82 -9.78 -19.18
CA SER A 36 -26.42 -10.28 -20.50
C SER A 36 -25.11 -9.61 -20.94
N PHE A 37 -24.40 -10.25 -21.86
CA PHE A 37 -23.25 -9.63 -22.55
C PHE A 37 -23.67 -8.53 -23.53
N GLU A 38 -24.93 -8.51 -23.93
CA GLU A 38 -25.52 -7.47 -24.81
C GLU A 38 -25.99 -6.24 -24.02
N ASP A 39 -25.92 -6.28 -22.69
CA ASP A 39 -26.36 -5.16 -21.86
C ASP A 39 -25.49 -3.92 -22.08
N THR A 40 -26.15 -2.80 -22.33
CA THR A 40 -25.45 -1.52 -22.51
C THR A 40 -25.15 -0.91 -21.15
N ILE A 41 -23.86 -0.66 -20.88
CA ILE A 41 -23.39 -0.07 -19.63
C ILE A 41 -23.08 1.41 -19.84
N PHE A 42 -23.70 2.28 -19.05
CA PHE A 42 -23.41 3.71 -19.08
C PHE A 42 -22.04 4.02 -18.46
N ILE A 43 -21.17 4.69 -19.22
CA ILE A 43 -19.83 5.07 -18.77
C ILE A 43 -19.93 6.32 -17.89
N THR A 44 -19.62 6.17 -16.60
CA THR A 44 -19.57 7.31 -15.66
C THR A 44 -18.39 8.24 -15.96
N LYS A 45 -18.46 9.49 -15.45
CA LYS A 45 -17.32 10.42 -15.52
C LYS A 45 -16.03 9.84 -14.91
N LYS A 46 -16.15 9.07 -13.81
CA LYS A 46 -15.03 8.41 -13.15
C LYS A 46 -14.40 7.33 -14.05
N MET A 47 -15.23 6.49 -14.69
CA MET A 47 -14.76 5.49 -15.65
C MET A 47 -14.10 6.14 -16.86
N LYS A 48 -14.66 7.25 -17.38
CA LYS A 48 -14.06 8.00 -18.49
C LYS A 48 -12.67 8.53 -18.13
N ALA A 49 -12.50 9.07 -16.93
CA ALA A 49 -11.21 9.52 -16.43
C ALA A 49 -10.20 8.37 -16.34
N ALA A 50 -10.57 7.23 -15.76
CA ALA A 50 -9.71 6.06 -15.68
C ALA A 50 -9.35 5.50 -17.07
N LYS A 51 -10.33 5.42 -17.98
CA LYS A 51 -10.13 4.98 -19.37
C LYS A 51 -9.19 5.91 -20.14
N SER A 52 -9.24 7.22 -19.90
CA SER A 52 -8.40 8.19 -20.61
C SER A 52 -6.90 7.94 -20.43
N TRP A 53 -6.49 7.37 -19.29
CA TRP A 53 -5.10 7.00 -19.04
C TRP A 53 -4.63 5.87 -19.96
N TRP A 54 -5.51 4.87 -20.18
CA TRP A 54 -5.24 3.70 -21.02
C TRP A 54 -5.22 4.01 -22.53
N ILE A 55 -5.86 5.10 -22.96
CA ILE A 55 -5.89 5.50 -24.38
C ILE A 55 -4.63 6.29 -24.76
N ARG A 56 -3.87 6.82 -23.80
CA ARG A 56 -2.67 7.62 -24.08
C ARG A 56 -1.53 6.73 -24.59
N THR A 57 -1.15 6.91 -25.85
CA THR A 57 -0.06 6.15 -26.52
C THR A 57 1.24 6.17 -25.71
N ARG A 58 1.62 7.32 -25.16
CA ARG A 58 2.82 7.48 -24.34
C ARG A 58 2.86 6.54 -23.12
N THR A 59 1.70 6.27 -22.53
CA THR A 59 1.59 5.37 -21.37
C THR A 59 1.83 3.93 -21.78
N LEU A 60 1.25 3.51 -22.92
CA LEU A 60 1.37 2.16 -23.43
C LEU A 60 2.77 1.89 -24.00
N SER A 61 3.45 2.91 -24.51
CA SER A 61 4.78 2.79 -25.14
C SER A 61 5.95 2.84 -24.16
N GLN A 62 5.72 3.15 -22.87
CA GLN A 62 6.81 3.21 -21.89
C GLN A 62 7.45 1.83 -21.63
N GLY A 63 6.65 0.76 -21.76
CA GLY A 63 7.09 -0.60 -21.46
C GLY A 63 7.62 -0.76 -20.03
N LEU A 64 8.11 -1.96 -19.72
CA LEU A 64 8.94 -2.23 -18.56
C LEU A 64 10.36 -2.48 -19.03
N SER A 65 11.35 -2.10 -18.22
CA SER A 65 12.72 -2.50 -18.47
C SER A 65 12.81 -4.02 -18.49
N PHE A 66 13.29 -4.61 -19.59
CA PHE A 66 13.52 -6.06 -19.70
C PHE A 66 14.54 -6.56 -18.67
N PHE A 67 15.43 -5.67 -18.22
CA PHE A 67 16.35 -5.95 -17.14
C PHE A 67 15.68 -5.52 -15.84
N PRO A 68 15.25 -6.46 -14.98
CA PRO A 68 14.80 -6.11 -13.64
C PRO A 68 15.95 -5.41 -12.94
N LEU A 69 15.72 -4.20 -12.46
CA LEU A 69 16.68 -3.54 -11.59
C LEU A 69 16.88 -4.44 -10.37
N THR A 70 18.11 -4.85 -10.11
CA THR A 70 18.43 -5.56 -8.87
C THR A 70 18.11 -4.61 -7.72
N PRO A 71 17.14 -4.95 -6.84
CA PRO A 71 16.81 -4.07 -5.74
C PRO A 71 18.03 -3.95 -4.84
N GLN A 72 18.53 -2.73 -4.67
CA GLN A 72 19.66 -2.48 -3.76
C GLN A 72 19.26 -2.65 -2.29
N VAL A 73 17.96 -2.58 -2.01
CA VAL A 73 17.39 -2.62 -0.67
C VAL A 73 16.04 -3.34 -0.72
N ILE A 74 15.84 -4.32 0.16
CA ILE A 74 14.58 -5.04 0.33
C ILE A 74 13.91 -4.55 1.62
N MET A 75 12.71 -3.96 1.49
CA MET A 75 11.86 -3.60 2.61
C MET A 75 10.69 -4.59 2.69
N MET A 76 10.49 -5.20 3.84
CA MET A 76 9.32 -6.03 4.12
C MET A 76 8.43 -5.28 5.10
N THR A 77 7.18 -5.02 4.72
CA THR A 77 6.19 -4.43 5.60
C THR A 77 5.12 -5.45 5.91
N ASN A 78 4.81 -5.64 7.19
CA ASN A 78 3.65 -6.40 7.63
C ASN A 78 2.73 -5.48 8.40
N ALA A 79 1.43 -5.71 8.30
CA ALA A 79 0.47 -4.93 9.03
C ALA A 79 -0.71 -5.80 9.46
N SER A 80 -1.14 -5.59 10.70
CA SER A 80 -2.19 -6.35 11.38
C SER A 80 -3.28 -5.39 11.89
N LEU A 81 -4.32 -5.96 12.51
CA LEU A 81 -5.35 -5.15 13.18
C LEU A 81 -4.78 -4.31 14.33
N ASP A 82 -3.70 -4.78 14.97
CA ASP A 82 -3.16 -4.18 16.18
C ASP A 82 -1.96 -3.26 15.92
N GLY A 83 -1.34 -3.33 14.74
CA GLY A 83 -0.18 -2.50 14.41
C GLY A 83 0.45 -2.76 13.05
N CYS A 84 1.61 -2.16 12.84
CA CYS A 84 2.47 -2.42 11.69
C CYS A 84 3.90 -2.73 12.10
N SER A 85 4.59 -3.45 11.22
CA SER A 85 6.03 -3.62 11.28
C SER A 85 6.64 -3.43 9.89
N ALA A 86 7.87 -2.92 9.87
CA ALA A 86 8.68 -2.79 8.69
C ALA A 86 10.09 -3.29 9.01
N HIS A 87 10.64 -4.11 8.12
CA HIS A 87 11.98 -4.64 8.21
C HIS A 87 12.77 -4.19 6.99
N LEU A 88 13.94 -3.60 7.21
CA LEU A 88 14.81 -3.04 6.19
C LEU A 88 16.26 -3.40 6.53
N GLN A 89 16.78 -4.48 5.94
CA GLN A 89 18.10 -5.03 6.30
C GLN A 89 18.16 -5.28 7.82
N ASP A 90 19.07 -4.65 8.55
CA ASP A 90 19.21 -4.80 10.00
C ASP A 90 18.30 -3.85 10.81
N LEU A 91 17.50 -3.02 10.14
CA LEU A 91 16.57 -2.11 10.78
C LEU A 91 15.19 -2.74 10.89
N MET A 92 14.66 -2.80 12.11
CA MET A 92 13.29 -3.24 12.37
C MET A 92 12.51 -2.12 13.06
N LEU A 93 11.39 -1.75 12.47
CA LEU A 93 10.41 -0.83 13.05
C LEU A 93 9.14 -1.61 13.34
N HIS A 94 8.55 -1.42 14.51
CA HIS A 94 7.22 -1.92 14.84
C HIS A 94 6.48 -0.87 15.67
N GLY A 95 5.16 -0.80 15.50
CA GLY A 95 4.34 0.16 16.21
C GLY A 95 2.88 -0.25 16.22
N LYS A 96 2.16 0.15 17.28
CA LYS A 96 0.71 0.04 17.31
C LYS A 96 0.10 1.15 16.49
N TRP A 97 -1.05 0.88 15.88
CA TRP A 97 -1.83 1.94 15.25
C TRP A 97 -2.28 2.96 16.28
N SER A 98 -2.15 4.24 15.97
CA SER A 98 -2.91 5.23 16.73
C SER A 98 -4.41 5.08 16.46
N SER A 99 -5.25 5.54 17.38
CA SER A 99 -6.71 5.51 17.21
C SER A 99 -7.20 6.23 15.94
N LYS A 100 -6.39 7.16 15.39
CA LYS A 100 -6.68 7.84 14.13
C LYS A 100 -6.26 7.02 12.89
N GLU A 101 -5.27 6.15 13.02
CA GLU A 101 -4.70 5.36 11.92
C GLU A 101 -5.36 3.98 11.78
N ALA A 102 -5.83 3.39 12.88
CA ALA A 102 -6.52 2.10 12.87
C ALA A 102 -7.66 2.00 11.83
N PRO A 103 -8.58 2.99 11.69
CA PRO A 103 -9.63 2.93 10.67
C PRO A 103 -9.13 3.18 9.25
N LEU A 104 -7.97 3.85 9.10
CA LEU A 104 -7.34 4.05 7.81
C LEU A 104 -6.68 2.76 7.32
N TYR A 105 -6.14 1.91 8.19
CA TYR A 105 -5.40 0.72 7.77
C TYR A 105 -6.25 -0.28 6.96
N ILE A 106 -7.42 -0.66 7.48
CA ILE A 106 -8.33 -1.62 6.81
C ILE A 106 -8.80 -1.06 5.47
N ASN A 107 -9.12 0.24 5.42
CA ASN A 107 -9.57 0.86 4.20
C ASN A 107 -8.43 1.22 3.26
N HIS A 108 -7.21 1.48 3.72
CA HIS A 108 -6.10 1.90 2.87
C HIS A 108 -5.33 0.70 2.33
N PHE A 109 -5.17 -0.41 3.07
CA PHE A 109 -4.67 -1.66 2.44
C PHE A 109 -5.69 -2.22 1.44
N ARG A 110 -7.00 -2.06 1.73
CA ARG A 110 -8.07 -2.44 0.81
C ARG A 110 -8.29 -1.42 -0.32
N SER A 111 -7.92 -0.14 -0.16
CA SER A 111 -8.20 0.97 -1.11
C SER A 111 -6.96 1.73 -1.62
N GLN A 112 -5.73 1.27 -1.35
CA GLN A 112 -4.50 1.72 -2.04
C GLN A 112 -4.45 1.26 -3.51
N SER A 113 -5.60 0.90 -4.07
CA SER A 113 -5.85 0.90 -5.49
C SER A 113 -6.72 2.07 -5.96
N GLY A 114 -6.67 3.21 -5.26
CA GLY A 114 -7.41 4.40 -5.64
C GLY A 114 -6.83 5.72 -5.11
N TYR A 115 -6.17 6.45 -6.03
CA TYR A 115 -6.02 7.92 -6.10
C TYR A 115 -4.84 8.69 -5.41
N SER A 116 -4.09 9.33 -6.32
CA SER A 116 -3.36 10.61 -6.28
C SER A 116 -1.85 10.61 -5.93
N ASP A 117 -1.04 10.90 -6.97
CA ASP A 117 0.40 11.19 -6.90
C ASP A 117 0.75 12.33 -5.92
N GLN A 118 -0.18 13.26 -5.65
CA GLN A 118 0.01 14.32 -4.66
C GLN A 118 -0.06 13.82 -3.20
N ARG A 119 -0.83 12.75 -2.92
CA ARG A 119 -0.83 12.10 -1.61
C ARG A 119 0.30 11.09 -1.46
N GLN A 120 0.84 10.52 -2.54
CA GLN A 120 2.07 9.73 -2.43
C GLN A 120 3.26 10.61 -2.03
N ASN A 121 3.36 11.85 -2.51
CA ASN A 121 4.36 12.78 -1.97
C ASN A 121 4.07 13.14 -0.52
N LYS A 122 2.80 13.42 -0.15
CA LYS A 122 2.44 13.69 1.25
C LYS A 122 2.66 12.49 2.19
N GLN A 123 2.43 11.27 1.72
CA GLN A 123 2.62 10.02 2.45
C GLN A 123 4.10 9.64 2.48
N LYS A 124 4.87 9.90 1.41
CA LYS A 124 6.34 9.77 1.39
C LYS A 124 6.99 10.82 2.29
N ASP A 125 6.39 12.01 2.40
CA ASP A 125 6.80 13.08 3.31
C ASP A 125 6.32 12.81 4.75
N GLU A 126 5.18 12.14 4.97
CA GLU A 126 4.73 11.61 6.26
C GLU A 126 5.59 10.43 6.71
N TRP A 127 5.93 9.49 5.84
CA TRP A 127 6.88 8.42 6.13
C TRP A 127 8.30 8.97 6.30
N ARG A 128 8.70 10.03 5.58
CA ARG A 128 9.95 10.74 5.83
C ARG A 128 9.91 11.52 7.15
N SER A 129 8.77 12.07 7.55
CA SER A 129 8.65 12.79 8.82
C SER A 129 8.43 11.86 9.99
N ILE A 130 7.84 10.68 9.83
CA ILE A 130 7.88 9.55 10.75
C ILE A 130 9.33 9.07 10.83
N LYS A 131 9.99 8.80 9.69
CA LYS A 131 11.42 8.44 9.64
C LYS A 131 12.31 9.52 10.27
N LEU A 132 12.02 10.82 10.15
CA LEU A 132 12.76 11.91 10.82
C LEU A 132 12.38 12.04 12.30
N ARG A 133 11.14 11.74 12.69
CA ARG A 133 10.68 11.76 14.09
C ARG A 133 11.20 10.54 14.88
N TYR A 134 11.52 9.44 14.19
CA TYR A 134 12.14 8.24 14.74
C TYR A 134 13.66 8.15 14.48
N LEU A 135 14.24 8.97 13.60
CA LEU A 135 15.71 9.05 13.36
C LEU A 135 16.37 10.36 13.81
N GLN A 136 15.62 11.36 14.26
CA GLN A 136 16.18 12.49 15.01
C GLN A 136 15.94 12.28 16.50
N PRO A 137 17.00 12.14 17.32
CA PRO A 137 16.89 11.93 18.75
C PRO A 137 16.53 13.26 19.40
N ASN A 138 15.26 13.65 19.35
CA ASN A 138 14.72 14.74 20.15
C ASN A 138 14.05 14.17 21.41
N SER A 139 14.78 13.33 22.13
CA SER A 139 14.65 12.99 23.55
C SER A 139 15.70 11.91 23.85
N PRO A 140 16.49 12.00 24.94
CA PRO A 140 17.52 11.01 25.30
C PRO A 140 16.94 9.70 25.88
N GLU A 141 15.73 9.29 25.49
CA GLU A 141 15.18 8.00 25.90
C GLU A 141 15.45 6.93 24.84
N GLU A 142 16.57 6.23 25.06
CA GLU A 142 16.88 4.86 24.67
C GLU A 142 16.62 4.43 23.21
N VAL A 143 17.62 4.62 22.36
CA VAL A 143 17.90 3.67 21.28
C VAL A 143 18.30 2.35 21.94
N ARG A 144 17.34 1.47 22.23
CA ARG A 144 17.64 0.16 22.79
C ARG A 144 18.33 -0.69 21.75
N THR A 145 19.54 -1.11 22.06
CA THR A 145 20.25 -2.14 21.31
C THR A 145 19.44 -3.45 21.35
N PRO A 146 19.59 -4.35 20.36
CA PRO A 146 18.90 -5.65 20.37
C PRO A 146 19.13 -6.48 21.65
N ALA A 147 20.20 -6.20 22.40
CA ALA A 147 20.49 -6.80 23.70
C ALA A 147 19.57 -6.27 24.82
N GLU A 148 19.29 -4.97 24.86
CA GLU A 148 18.47 -4.31 25.89
C GLU A 148 16.97 -4.62 25.74
N LEU A 149 16.51 -4.93 24.53
CA LEU A 149 15.13 -5.38 24.27
C LEU A 149 14.86 -6.81 24.76
N LYS A 150 15.90 -7.66 24.89
CA LYS A 150 15.74 -9.03 25.43
C LYS A 150 15.50 -9.03 26.93
N ASP A 151 16.13 -8.11 27.67
CA ASP A 151 16.02 -8.04 29.13
C ASP A 151 14.75 -7.34 29.64
N SER A 152 14.14 -6.46 28.85
CA SER A 152 12.85 -5.85 29.24
C SER A 152 11.67 -6.82 29.08
N TRP A 153 11.82 -7.87 28.28
CA TRP A 153 10.78 -8.87 28.03
C TRP A 153 10.77 -10.03 29.03
N THR A 154 11.89 -10.33 29.69
CA THR A 154 11.96 -11.35 30.76
C THR A 154 11.33 -10.83 32.06
N ARG A 155 11.54 -9.55 32.41
CA ARG A 155 10.93 -8.96 33.63
C ARG A 155 9.41 -8.87 33.59
N ASP A 156 8.81 -8.64 32.43
CA ASP A 156 7.35 -8.49 32.30
C ASP A 156 6.59 -9.83 32.36
N LYS A 157 7.28 -10.96 32.21
CA LYS A 157 6.68 -12.30 32.38
C LYS A 157 6.65 -12.75 33.84
N ASP A 158 7.54 -12.23 34.68
CA ASP A 158 7.58 -12.58 36.10
C ASP A 158 6.54 -11.81 36.92
N VAL A 159 6.14 -10.61 36.48
CA VAL A 159 5.11 -9.79 37.16
C VAL A 159 3.69 -10.34 36.98
N LYS A 160 3.45 -11.25 36.02
CA LYS A 160 2.11 -11.81 35.74
C LYS A 160 1.82 -13.17 36.38
N LYS A 161 2.64 -13.63 37.32
CA LYS A 161 2.40 -14.88 38.08
C LYS A 161 1.90 -14.69 39.51
N GLU A 162 1.73 -13.45 39.96
CA GLU A 162 1.11 -13.13 41.24
C GLU A 162 -0.14 -12.26 41.01
N HIS A 163 -1.24 -12.89 40.58
CA HIS A 163 -2.63 -12.53 40.90
C HIS A 163 -3.61 -13.46 40.18
#